data_AF-F0SWM0-F1
#
_entry.id   AF-F0SWM0-F1
#
_cell.length_a   1.000
_cell.length_b   1.000
_cell.length_c   1.000
_cell.angle_alpha   90.00
_cell.angle_beta   90.00
_cell.angle_gamma   90.00
#
_symmetry.space_group_name_H-M   'P 1'
#
loop_
_entity.id
_entity.type
_entity.pdbx_description
1 polymer ?
#
loop_
_entity_poly.entity_id
_entity_poly.type
_entity_poly.pdbx_seq_one_letter_code
_entity_poly.pdbx_strand_id
1 'polypeptide(L)'
;MKMFTTKKIILLLLIVSLLASSLLRGEAKADLPAQPDASEIIRFHVIANSDSEDDQDLKYAVRDEILKLAAPRLAKSSSLAESREIVKSMEPEILAAAQRVVRNWGRDYSVQIEHGNYFFPAKSYGSIVLPSGEYEAVRIKIGKAEGANWWCILFPPICFVNVEKATAVPVDGKEPRKYTFFLGRFFKNIIAGKHSIPGK
;
A
#
# COMPACT_ATOMS: atom_id res chain seq x y z
N MET A 1 -46.39 54.98 21.52
CA MET A 1 -46.18 53.61 21.02
C MET A 1 -45.81 53.70 19.53
N LYS A 2 -44.53 53.65 19.16
CA LYS A 2 -44.10 53.86 17.75
C LYS A 2 -44.40 52.58 16.95
N MET A 3 -45.40 52.64 16.08
CA MET A 3 -45.74 51.57 15.15
C MET A 3 -44.53 51.27 14.26
N PHE A 4 -43.94 50.08 14.41
CA PHE A 4 -42.88 49.62 13.53
C PHE A 4 -43.44 49.52 12.11
N THR A 5 -42.86 50.30 11.20
CA THR A 5 -43.27 50.37 9.79
C THR A 5 -43.17 48.96 9.18
N THR A 6 -44.20 48.52 8.46
CA THR A 6 -44.34 47.13 7.93
C THR A 6 -43.08 46.60 7.25
N LYS A 7 -42.30 47.47 6.59
CA LYS A 7 -41.01 47.13 5.97
C LYS A 7 -39.95 46.62 6.96
N LYS A 8 -39.92 47.15 8.19
CA LYS A 8 -38.99 46.73 9.25
C LYS A 8 -39.36 45.37 9.82
N ILE A 9 -40.65 45.06 9.89
CA ILE A 9 -41.15 43.75 10.32
C ILE A 9 -40.79 42.68 9.28
N ILE A 10 -40.99 42.99 7.99
CA ILE A 10 -40.61 42.08 6.89
C ILE A 10 -39.09 41.82 6.88
N LEU A 11 -38.27 42.87 7.06
CA LEU A 11 -36.82 42.72 7.14
C LEU A 11 -36.38 41.86 8.32
N LEU A 12 -37.01 42.03 9.48
CA LEU A 12 -36.72 41.22 10.66
C LEU A 12 -37.05 39.73 10.41
N LEU A 13 -38.19 39.44 9.79
CA LEU A 13 -38.60 38.07 9.47
C LEU A 13 -37.65 37.39 8.47
N LEU A 14 -37.13 38.13 7.48
CA LEU A 14 -36.13 37.61 6.54
C LEU A 14 -34.80 37.29 7.23
N ILE A 15 -34.35 38.12 8.16
CA ILE A 15 -33.12 37.88 8.92
C ILE A 15 -33.27 36.66 9.83
N VAL A 16 -34.42 36.53 10.52
CA VAL A 16 -34.70 35.36 11.37
C VAL A 16 -34.78 34.08 10.54
N SER A 17 -35.39 34.13 9.36
CA SER A 17 -35.42 33.00 8.42
C SER A 17 -34.02 32.57 7.97
N LEU A 18 -33.15 33.52 7.62
CA LEU A 18 -31.76 33.23 7.25
C LEU A 18 -30.99 32.57 8.39
N LEU A 19 -31.13 33.10 9.61
CA LEU A 19 -30.44 32.58 10.80
C LEU A 19 -30.95 31.19 11.22
N ALA A 20 -32.26 30.93 11.06
CA ALA A 20 -32.83 29.61 11.30
C ALA A 20 -32.30 28.56 10.30
N SER A 21 -32.14 28.94 9.02
CA SER A 21 -31.56 28.03 8.01
C SER A 21 -30.09 27.70 8.24
N SER A 22 -29.31 28.56 8.92
CA SER A 22 -27.95 28.22 9.34
C SER A 22 -27.89 27.26 10.54
N LEU A 23 -28.89 27.27 11.42
CA LEU A 23 -28.97 26.39 12.60
C LEU A 23 -29.47 24.98 12.26
N LEU A 24 -30.16 24.81 11.12
CA LEU A 24 -30.63 23.52 10.61
C LEU A 24 -29.59 22.76 9.76
N ARG A 25 -28.39 23.31 9.56
CA ARG A 25 -27.27 22.51 9.02
C ARG A 25 -26.82 21.55 10.11
N GLY A 26 -27.47 20.39 10.15
CA GLY A 26 -26.98 19.25 10.92
C GLY A 26 -25.53 18.99 10.54
N GLU A 27 -24.69 18.77 11.55
CA GLU A 27 -23.32 18.34 11.31
C GLU A 27 -23.39 17.02 10.55
N ALA A 28 -23.06 17.05 9.26
CA ALA A 28 -22.79 15.84 8.52
C ALA A 28 -21.57 15.20 9.21
N LYS A 29 -21.81 14.26 10.12
CA LYS A 29 -20.78 13.35 10.59
C LYS A 29 -20.32 12.62 9.33
N ALA A 30 -19.17 13.03 8.80
CA ALA A 30 -18.48 12.20 7.84
C ALA A 30 -18.27 10.86 8.53
N ASP A 31 -18.91 9.80 8.04
CA ASP A 31 -18.58 8.44 8.44
C ASP A 31 -17.08 8.28 8.18
N LEU A 32 -16.28 8.35 9.25
CA LEU A 32 -14.89 7.94 9.17
C LEU A 32 -14.94 6.48 8.73
N PRO A 33 -14.27 6.10 7.62
CA PRO A 33 -14.28 4.71 7.18
C PRO A 33 -13.83 3.85 8.36
N ALA A 34 -14.66 2.87 8.72
CA ALA A 34 -14.34 1.93 9.79
C ALA A 34 -12.93 1.39 9.55
N GLN A 35 -12.04 1.51 10.54
CA GLN A 35 -10.70 0.96 10.41
C GLN A 35 -10.83 -0.56 10.24
N PRO A 36 -10.14 -1.19 9.27
CA PRO A 36 -10.20 -2.63 9.09
C PRO A 36 -9.79 -3.33 10.39
N ASP A 37 -10.56 -4.34 10.81
CA ASP A 37 -10.15 -5.19 11.92
C ASP A 37 -8.87 -5.95 11.51
N ALA A 38 -7.90 -6.03 12.42
CA ALA A 38 -6.68 -6.81 12.24
C ALA A 38 -6.99 -8.29 11.92
N SER A 39 -8.12 -8.81 12.42
CA SER A 39 -8.58 -10.18 12.14
C SER A 39 -9.09 -10.38 10.71
N GLU A 40 -9.41 -9.29 10.02
CA GLU A 40 -10.00 -9.28 8.67
C GLU A 40 -8.98 -8.92 7.57
N ILE A 41 -7.69 -8.86 7.91
CA ILE A 41 -6.64 -8.52 6.96
C ILE A 41 -5.51 -9.55 6.90
N ILE A 42 -4.94 -9.71 5.71
CA ILE A 42 -3.64 -10.36 5.51
C ILE A 42 -2.69 -9.28 5.03
N ARG A 43 -1.57 -9.11 5.71
CA ARG A 43 -0.53 -8.16 5.33
C ARG A 43 0.47 -8.80 4.35
N PHE A 44 1.20 -7.97 3.63
CA PHE A 44 2.29 -8.41 2.76
C PHE A 44 3.47 -7.48 2.91
N HIS A 45 4.68 -8.05 2.89
CA HIS A 45 5.88 -7.24 2.84
C HIS A 45 7.06 -7.94 2.17
N VAL A 46 7.94 -7.12 1.59
CA VAL A 46 9.21 -7.57 1.01
C VAL A 46 10.33 -6.93 1.81
N ILE A 47 11.26 -7.74 2.29
CA ILE A 47 12.40 -7.33 3.10
C ILE A 47 13.65 -7.38 2.24
N ALA A 48 14.34 -6.24 2.14
CA ALA A 48 15.57 -6.13 1.36
C ALA A 48 16.72 -6.88 2.06
N ASN A 49 17.72 -7.28 1.27
CA ASN A 49 18.94 -7.87 1.80
C ASN A 49 19.67 -6.94 2.79
N SER A 50 19.80 -5.65 2.43
CA SER A 50 20.37 -4.58 3.28
C SER A 50 19.71 -3.23 3.00
N ASP A 51 20.14 -2.18 3.71
CA ASP A 51 19.72 -0.79 3.48
C ASP A 51 20.50 -0.05 2.39
N SER A 52 21.43 -0.72 1.70
CA SER A 52 22.10 -0.12 0.53
C SER A 52 21.10 0.25 -0.57
N GLU A 53 21.38 1.32 -1.31
CA GLU A 53 20.49 1.79 -2.37
C GLU A 53 20.19 0.70 -3.41
N ASP A 54 21.20 -0.08 -3.80
CA ASP A 54 21.04 -1.20 -4.74
C ASP A 54 20.08 -2.29 -4.21
N ASP A 55 20.18 -2.65 -2.92
CA ASP A 55 19.32 -3.69 -2.34
C ASP A 55 17.89 -3.18 -2.11
N GLN A 56 17.74 -1.90 -1.81
CA GLN A 56 16.44 -1.25 -1.73
C GLN A 56 15.75 -1.27 -3.10
N ASP A 57 16.47 -0.93 -4.17
CA ASP A 57 15.94 -0.97 -5.53
C ASP A 57 15.62 -2.38 -6.01
N LEU A 58 16.48 -3.36 -5.70
CA LEU A 58 16.24 -4.77 -5.98
C LEU A 58 14.94 -5.25 -5.30
N LYS A 59 14.72 -4.88 -4.03
CA LYS A 59 13.45 -5.18 -3.33
C LYS A 59 12.25 -4.63 -4.10
N TYR A 60 12.31 -3.40 -4.59
CA TYR A 60 11.19 -2.83 -5.36
C TYR A 60 10.98 -3.53 -6.69
N ALA A 61 12.04 -3.96 -7.38
CA ALA A 61 11.93 -4.77 -8.58
C ALA A 61 11.30 -6.14 -8.31
N VAL A 62 11.71 -6.81 -7.22
CA VAL A 62 11.11 -8.09 -6.78
C VAL A 62 9.63 -7.90 -6.44
N ARG A 63 9.30 -6.86 -5.67
CA ARG A 63 7.92 -6.48 -5.37
C ARG A 63 7.08 -6.34 -6.63
N ASP A 64 7.54 -5.52 -7.58
CA ASP A 64 6.76 -5.20 -8.79
C ASP A 64 6.45 -6.45 -9.61
N GLU A 65 7.42 -7.35 -9.74
CA GLU A 65 7.22 -8.62 -10.44
C GLU A 65 6.22 -9.54 -9.73
N ILE A 66 6.27 -9.62 -8.38
CA ILE A 66 5.31 -10.40 -7.59
C ILE A 66 3.91 -9.81 -7.71
N LEU A 67 3.76 -8.48 -7.59
CA LEU A 67 2.46 -7.81 -7.70
C LEU A 67 1.85 -8.05 -9.08
N LYS A 68 2.66 -7.92 -10.15
CA LYS A 68 2.22 -8.19 -11.53
C LYS A 68 1.71 -9.62 -11.71
N LEU A 69 2.38 -10.60 -11.11
CA LEU A 69 2.02 -12.02 -11.19
C LEU A 69 0.75 -12.33 -10.39
N ALA A 70 0.67 -11.86 -9.15
CA ALA A 70 -0.37 -12.26 -8.20
C ALA A 70 -1.65 -11.43 -8.31
N ALA A 71 -1.58 -10.19 -8.82
CA ALA A 71 -2.74 -9.30 -8.91
C ALA A 71 -3.95 -9.90 -9.64
N PRO A 72 -3.81 -10.54 -10.83
CA PRO A 72 -4.97 -11.08 -11.54
C PRO A 72 -5.70 -12.21 -10.80
N ARG A 73 -5.01 -12.96 -9.94
CA ARG A 73 -5.61 -14.05 -9.16
C ARG A 73 -6.22 -13.51 -7.87
N LEU A 74 -5.49 -12.65 -7.16
CA LEU A 74 -5.97 -12.03 -5.92
C LEU A 74 -7.14 -11.06 -6.15
N ALA A 75 -7.24 -10.43 -7.32
CA ALA A 75 -8.39 -9.58 -7.68
C ALA A 75 -9.72 -10.36 -7.74
N LYS A 76 -9.67 -11.69 -7.85
CA LYS A 76 -10.86 -12.56 -7.83
C LYS A 76 -11.24 -13.02 -6.42
N SER A 77 -10.34 -12.84 -5.45
CA SER A 77 -10.56 -13.27 -4.07
C SER A 77 -11.63 -12.43 -3.39
N SER A 78 -12.57 -13.10 -2.74
CA SER A 78 -13.66 -12.46 -1.98
C SER A 78 -13.53 -12.68 -0.47
N SER A 79 -12.53 -13.44 -0.01
CA SER A 79 -12.36 -13.75 1.42
C SER A 79 -10.90 -13.95 1.84
N LEU A 80 -10.63 -13.81 3.13
CA LEU A 80 -9.34 -14.13 3.75
C LEU A 80 -8.88 -15.55 3.41
N ALA A 81 -9.76 -16.53 3.57
CA ALA A 81 -9.45 -17.94 3.33
C ALA A 81 -9.08 -18.20 1.85
N GLU A 82 -9.85 -17.62 0.93
CA GLU A 82 -9.57 -17.73 -0.51
C GLU A 82 -8.24 -17.06 -0.86
N SER A 83 -7.94 -15.89 -0.30
CA SER A 83 -6.65 -15.22 -0.48
C SER A 83 -5.47 -16.06 0.03
N ARG A 84 -5.61 -16.75 1.17
CA ARG A 84 -4.56 -17.68 1.67
C ARG A 84 -4.29 -18.79 0.68
N GLU A 85 -5.34 -19.46 0.20
CA GLU A 85 -5.21 -20.57 -0.75
C GLU A 85 -4.62 -20.12 -2.09
N ILE A 86 -5.06 -18.96 -2.60
CA ILE A 86 -4.48 -18.37 -3.81
C ILE A 86 -2.99 -18.16 -3.63
N VAL A 87 -2.55 -17.47 -2.57
CA VAL A 87 -1.12 -17.19 -2.36
C VAL A 87 -0.33 -18.48 -2.22
N LYS A 88 -0.83 -19.43 -1.43
CA LYS A 88 -0.17 -20.73 -1.20
C LYS A 88 0.01 -21.52 -2.50
N SER A 89 -1.02 -21.53 -3.36
CA SER A 89 -0.94 -22.17 -4.69
C SER A 89 0.06 -21.47 -5.62
N MET A 90 0.29 -20.17 -5.44
CA MET A 90 1.19 -19.36 -6.24
C MET A 90 2.64 -19.34 -5.73
N GLU A 91 2.91 -19.84 -4.52
CA GLU A 91 4.24 -19.78 -3.90
C GLU A 91 5.39 -20.23 -4.83
N PRO A 92 5.29 -21.35 -5.57
CA PRO A 92 6.37 -21.76 -6.49
C PRO A 92 6.63 -20.74 -7.59
N GLU A 93 5.57 -20.14 -8.14
CA GLU A 93 5.67 -19.13 -9.21
C GLU A 93 6.22 -17.80 -8.68
N ILE A 94 5.78 -17.39 -7.49
CA ILE A 94 6.25 -16.18 -6.80
C ILE A 94 7.75 -16.32 -6.49
N LEU A 95 8.16 -17.48 -5.95
CA LEU A 95 9.55 -17.74 -5.61
C LEU A 95 10.43 -17.74 -6.86
N ALA A 96 10.00 -18.42 -7.93
CA ALA A 96 10.73 -18.45 -9.19
C ALA A 96 10.86 -17.06 -9.83
N ALA A 97 9.80 -16.25 -9.80
CA ALA A 97 9.80 -14.88 -10.30
C ALA A 97 10.77 -13.99 -9.52
N ALA A 98 10.70 -14.03 -8.18
CA ALA A 98 11.59 -13.26 -7.32
C ALA A 98 13.07 -13.63 -7.51
N GLN A 99 13.38 -14.93 -7.54
CA GLN A 99 14.74 -15.41 -7.79
C GLN A 99 15.25 -15.02 -9.18
N ARG A 100 14.39 -15.02 -10.20
CA ARG A 100 14.76 -14.55 -11.54
C ARG A 100 15.12 -13.06 -11.54
N VAL A 101 14.36 -12.23 -10.82
CA VAL A 101 14.69 -10.80 -10.68
C VAL A 101 16.06 -10.63 -9.99
N VAL A 102 16.30 -11.32 -8.88
CA VAL A 102 17.58 -11.29 -8.17
C VAL A 102 18.75 -11.66 -9.09
N ARG A 103 18.63 -12.74 -9.86
CA ARG A 103 19.66 -13.17 -10.82
C ARG A 103 19.87 -12.14 -11.94
N ASN A 104 18.79 -11.56 -12.48
CA ASN A 104 18.87 -10.54 -13.53
C ASN A 104 19.53 -9.24 -13.06
N TRP A 105 19.56 -9.00 -11.74
CA TRP A 105 20.29 -7.91 -11.10
C TRP A 105 21.76 -8.25 -10.81
N GLY A 106 22.25 -9.41 -11.28
CA GLY A 106 23.62 -9.87 -11.05
C GLY A 106 23.89 -10.19 -9.57
N ARG A 107 22.88 -10.65 -8.84
CA ARG A 107 22.99 -11.10 -7.44
C ARG A 107 22.68 -12.59 -7.33
N ASP A 108 23.20 -13.22 -6.28
CA ASP A 108 23.02 -14.63 -5.94
C ASP A 108 22.25 -14.82 -4.62
N TYR A 109 21.56 -13.79 -4.15
CA TYR A 109 20.80 -13.83 -2.90
C TYR A 109 19.72 -14.92 -2.93
N SER A 110 19.57 -15.62 -1.81
CA SER A 110 18.43 -16.50 -1.59
C SER A 110 17.13 -15.67 -1.51
N VAL A 111 16.01 -16.30 -1.83
CA VAL A 111 14.68 -15.73 -1.60
C VAL A 111 13.87 -16.76 -0.82
N GLN A 112 13.16 -16.30 0.20
CA GLN A 112 12.27 -17.12 1.02
C GLN A 112 10.89 -16.47 1.10
N ILE A 113 9.85 -17.31 1.11
CA ILE A 113 8.47 -16.92 1.41
C ILE A 113 8.12 -17.50 2.76
N GLU A 114 7.61 -16.68 3.66
CA GLU A 114 7.16 -17.13 4.98
C GLU A 114 5.75 -16.61 5.27
N HIS A 115 4.96 -17.45 5.95
CA HIS A 115 3.61 -17.16 6.41
C HIS A 115 3.59 -17.20 7.93
N GLY A 116 2.93 -16.23 8.56
CA GLY A 116 2.82 -16.21 10.03
C GLY A 116 2.26 -14.90 10.55
N ASN A 117 2.32 -14.73 11.87
CA ASN A 117 2.01 -13.47 12.53
C ASN A 117 3.32 -12.71 12.80
N TYR A 118 3.35 -11.43 12.44
CA TYR A 118 4.52 -10.58 12.63
C TYR A 118 4.12 -9.19 13.10
N PHE A 119 5.04 -8.53 13.81
CA PHE A 119 4.89 -7.15 14.21
C PHE A 119 4.96 -6.20 13.01
N PHE A 120 3.98 -5.32 12.89
CA PHE A 120 4.00 -4.18 11.99
C PHE A 120 4.02 -2.88 12.78
N PRO A 121 4.85 -1.90 12.39
CA PRO A 121 4.68 -0.53 12.85
C PRO A 121 3.38 0.06 12.28
N ALA A 122 2.91 1.17 12.87
CA ALA A 122 1.76 1.90 12.35
C ALA A 122 2.02 2.39 10.92
N LYS A 123 1.04 2.20 10.02
CA LYS A 123 1.13 2.57 8.60
C LYS A 123 -0.16 3.20 8.09
N SER A 124 0.01 4.25 7.29
CA SER A 124 -1.08 4.87 6.55
C SER A 124 -1.10 4.39 5.09
N TYR A 125 -2.30 4.12 4.57
CA TYR A 125 -2.60 3.76 3.20
C TYR A 125 -3.73 4.67 2.70
N GLY A 126 -3.37 5.86 2.21
CA GLY A 126 -4.36 6.88 1.84
C GLY A 126 -5.16 7.36 3.06
N SER A 127 -6.45 7.05 3.10
CA SER A 127 -7.35 7.39 4.21
C SER A 127 -7.41 6.33 5.32
N ILE A 128 -6.81 5.16 5.11
CA ILE A 128 -6.82 4.05 6.07
C ILE A 128 -5.56 4.11 6.92
N VAL A 129 -5.69 3.98 8.23
CA VAL A 129 -4.54 3.92 9.16
C VAL A 129 -4.59 2.62 9.92
N LEU A 130 -3.60 1.76 9.69
CA LEU A 130 -3.44 0.53 10.44
C LEU A 130 -2.50 0.79 11.63
N PRO A 131 -2.94 0.53 12.88
CA PRO A 131 -2.12 0.73 14.06
C PRO A 131 -0.96 -0.27 14.11
N SER A 132 0.03 -0.02 14.97
CA SER A 132 1.08 -1.00 15.23
C SER A 132 0.52 -2.23 15.95
N GLY A 133 1.01 -3.41 15.62
CA GLY A 133 0.54 -4.66 16.24
C GLY A 133 1.02 -5.91 15.49
N GLU A 134 0.62 -7.06 16.00
CA GLU A 134 0.82 -8.36 15.33
C GLU A 134 -0.28 -8.58 14.30
N TYR A 135 0.10 -8.96 13.08
CA TYR A 135 -0.81 -9.25 11.99
C TYR A 135 -0.41 -10.51 11.26
N GLU A 136 -1.39 -11.23 10.74
CA GLU A 136 -1.13 -12.27 9.75
C GLU A 136 -0.49 -11.63 8.52
N ALA A 137 0.61 -12.22 8.04
CA ALA A 137 1.28 -11.75 6.85
C ALA A 137 1.96 -12.84 6.04
N VAL A 138 2.12 -12.52 4.77
CA VAL A 138 3.04 -13.18 3.84
C VAL A 138 4.27 -12.29 3.67
N ARG A 139 5.47 -12.83 3.91
CA ARG A 139 6.71 -12.06 3.80
C ARG A 139 7.70 -12.68 2.84
N ILE A 140 8.27 -11.82 1.99
CA ILE A 140 9.33 -12.18 1.05
C ILE A 140 10.64 -11.67 1.62
N LYS A 141 11.56 -12.59 1.93
CA LYS A 141 12.88 -12.27 2.47
C LYS A 141 13.92 -12.44 1.36
N ILE A 142 14.65 -11.37 1.06
CA ILE A 142 15.74 -11.38 0.08
C ILE A 142 17.07 -11.43 0.85
N GLY A 143 17.91 -12.42 0.53
CA GLY A 143 19.22 -12.60 1.14
C GLY A 143 19.15 -12.67 2.67
N LYS A 144 19.91 -11.82 3.35
CA LYS A 144 19.92 -11.75 4.82
C LYS A 144 18.64 -11.16 5.43
N ALA A 145 17.83 -10.45 4.63
CA ALA A 145 16.63 -9.77 5.08
C ALA A 145 16.85 -8.78 6.24
N GLU A 146 17.99 -8.06 6.24
CA GLU A 146 18.37 -7.09 7.27
C GLU A 146 18.01 -5.64 6.88
N GLY A 147 17.56 -5.43 5.64
CA GLY A 147 17.21 -4.10 5.13
C GLY A 147 15.77 -3.68 5.40
N ALA A 148 15.47 -2.44 5.01
CA ALA A 148 14.16 -1.86 5.20
C ALA A 148 13.05 -2.65 4.47
N ASN A 149 11.91 -2.73 5.13
CA ASN A 149 10.71 -3.38 4.66
C ASN A 149 9.96 -2.50 3.64
N TRP A 150 9.37 -3.11 2.63
CA TRP A 150 8.26 -2.52 1.88
C TRP A 150 6.96 -3.16 2.35
N TRP A 151 6.00 -2.36 2.83
CA TRP A 151 4.79 -2.80 3.49
C TRP A 151 3.56 -2.65 2.61
N CYS A 152 2.60 -3.56 2.77
CA CYS A 152 1.41 -3.65 1.95
C CYS A 152 0.28 -4.43 2.68
N ILE A 153 -0.92 -4.40 2.09
CA ILE A 153 -2.11 -5.17 2.48
C ILE A 153 -2.46 -6.11 1.32
N LEU A 154 -2.46 -7.41 1.59
CA LEU A 154 -2.77 -8.49 0.65
C LEU A 154 -4.26 -8.78 0.57
N PHE A 155 -4.94 -8.80 1.72
CA PHE A 155 -6.38 -8.89 1.79
C PHE A 155 -6.91 -7.82 2.76
N PRO A 156 -7.91 -7.02 2.36
CA PRO A 156 -8.41 -6.88 0.98
C PRO A 156 -7.28 -6.47 0.00
N PRO A 157 -7.38 -6.78 -1.31
CA PRO A 157 -6.25 -6.74 -2.26
C PRO A 157 -5.80 -5.34 -2.69
N ILE A 158 -5.56 -4.43 -1.75
CA ILE A 158 -5.26 -3.01 -1.99
C ILE A 158 -4.07 -2.84 -2.94
N CYS A 159 -2.96 -3.54 -2.68
CA CYS A 159 -1.76 -3.40 -3.49
C CYS A 159 -1.85 -4.04 -4.87
N PHE A 160 -2.82 -4.93 -5.04
CA PHE A 160 -3.01 -5.74 -6.23
C PHE A 160 -4.04 -5.13 -7.18
N VAL A 161 -4.85 -4.18 -6.70
CA VAL A 161 -5.78 -3.40 -7.52
C VAL A 161 -5.28 -1.99 -7.83
N ASN A 162 -4.46 -1.38 -6.97
CA ASN A 162 -3.88 -0.05 -7.22
C ASN A 162 -2.55 0.15 -6.47
N VAL A 163 -1.43 0.05 -7.19
CA VAL A 163 -0.06 0.17 -6.63
C VAL A 163 0.22 1.55 -6.05
N GLU A 164 -0.40 2.62 -6.55
CA GLU A 164 -0.24 3.97 -5.98
C GLU A 164 -0.89 4.08 -4.60
N LYS A 165 -2.07 3.46 -4.42
CA LYS A 165 -2.73 3.34 -3.11
C LYS A 165 -2.06 2.33 -2.19
N ALA A 166 -1.19 1.47 -2.72
CA ALA A 166 -0.47 0.43 -1.98
C ALA A 166 0.67 0.96 -1.12
N THR A 167 1.12 2.20 -1.38
CA THR A 167 2.36 2.70 -0.78
C THR A 167 2.12 3.09 0.67
N ALA A 168 2.61 2.25 1.58
CA ALA A 168 2.54 2.49 3.01
C ALA A 168 3.41 3.68 3.42
N VAL A 169 2.82 4.67 4.07
CA VAL A 169 3.54 5.83 4.61
C VAL A 169 3.68 5.70 6.13
N PRO A 170 4.86 5.96 6.70
CA PRO A 170 5.00 6.14 8.13
C PRO A 170 4.06 7.23 8.66
N VAL A 171 3.39 6.97 9.77
CA VAL A 171 2.52 7.97 10.41
C VAL A 171 3.35 9.12 11.04
N ASP A 172 4.66 8.93 11.22
CA ASP A 172 5.60 9.92 11.77
C ASP A 172 6.05 11.00 10.77
N GLY A 173 5.44 11.06 9.58
CA GLY A 173 5.66 12.14 8.60
C GLY A 173 6.91 12.01 7.72
N LYS A 174 7.60 10.86 7.75
CA LYS A 174 8.72 10.61 6.82
C LYS A 174 8.21 10.28 5.42
N GLU A 175 8.58 11.14 4.47
CA GLU A 175 8.19 11.01 3.06
C GLU A 175 8.57 9.63 2.48
N PRO A 176 7.64 8.94 1.79
CA PRO A 176 7.97 7.72 1.06
C PRO A 176 8.90 8.07 -0.12
N ARG A 177 9.96 7.28 -0.34
CA ARG A 177 10.82 7.45 -1.52
C ARG A 177 9.97 7.32 -2.79
N LYS A 178 9.93 8.39 -3.59
CA LYS A 178 9.29 8.39 -4.91
C LYS A 178 10.10 7.50 -5.83
N TYR A 179 9.59 6.32 -6.13
CA TYR A 179 10.17 5.45 -7.17
C TYR A 179 9.45 5.68 -8.49
N THR A 180 10.17 6.20 -9.47
CA THR A 180 9.76 6.15 -10.87
C THR A 180 9.74 4.70 -11.33
N PHE A 181 8.57 4.27 -11.79
CA PHE A 181 8.31 2.97 -12.39
C PHE A 181 9.44 2.52 -13.33
N PHE A 182 10.05 1.37 -13.01
CA PHE A 182 10.89 0.40 -13.74
C PHE A 182 11.80 0.80 -14.94
N LEU A 183 11.56 1.88 -15.67
CA LEU A 183 12.30 2.22 -16.89
C LEU A 183 13.66 2.90 -16.60
N GLY A 184 13.78 3.73 -15.57
CA GLY A 184 14.97 4.55 -15.39
C GLY A 184 16.29 3.79 -15.14
N ARG A 185 16.26 2.74 -14.30
CA ARG A 185 17.48 2.03 -13.87
C ARG A 185 17.85 0.85 -14.78
N PHE A 186 16.88 0.24 -15.46
CA PHE A 186 17.13 -0.76 -16.50
C PHE A 186 17.95 -0.15 -17.65
N PHE A 187 17.57 1.06 -18.10
CA PHE A 187 18.37 1.81 -19.08
C PHE A 187 19.72 2.26 -18.50
N LYS A 188 19.79 2.68 -17.23
CA LYS A 188 21.07 3.11 -16.61
C LYS A 188 22.10 1.98 -16.56
N ASN A 189 21.69 0.74 -16.28
CA ASN A 189 22.57 -0.42 -16.26
C ASN A 189 22.96 -0.91 -17.67
N ILE A 190 22.09 -0.75 -18.67
CA ILE A 190 22.42 -0.98 -20.09
C ILE A 190 23.43 0.07 -20.58
N ILE A 191 23.23 1.35 -20.26
CA ILE A 191 24.13 2.45 -20.62
C ILE A 191 25.48 2.33 -19.90
N ALA A 192 25.50 1.81 -18.67
CA ALA A 192 26.72 1.57 -17.89
C ALA A 192 27.53 0.32 -18.33
N GLY A 193 27.12 -0.37 -19.41
CA GLY A 193 27.91 -1.43 -20.04
C GLY A 193 28.10 -2.70 -19.21
N LYS A 194 27.28 -2.94 -18.17
CA LYS A 194 27.51 -4.03 -17.19
C LYS A 194 26.83 -5.37 -17.49
N HIS A 195 26.20 -5.58 -18.64
CA HIS A 195 25.81 -6.93 -19.08
C HIS A 195 25.94 -7.13 -20.59
N SER A 196 26.80 -8.08 -20.96
CA SER A 196 26.78 -8.76 -22.26
C SER A 196 25.54 -9.65 -22.34
N ILE A 197 24.77 -9.50 -23.41
CA ILE A 197 23.61 -10.35 -23.75
C ILE A 197 24.16 -11.77 -24.05
N PRO A 198 23.82 -12.83 -23.30
CA PRO A 198 24.06 -14.17 -23.80
C PRO A 198 23.04 -14.44 -24.92
N GLY A 199 23.57 -14.90 -26.06
CA GLY A 199 22.84 -15.11 -27.29
C GLY A 199 21.64 -16.06 -27.18
N LYS A 200 20.73 -15.83 -28.14
CA LYS A 200 19.53 -16.58 -28.55
C LYS A 200 19.43 -18.03 -28.08
#